data_AF-A0A0R1WSP2-F1
#
_entry.id   AF-A0A0R1WSP2-F1
#
_cell.length_a   1.000
_cell.length_b   1.000
_cell.length_c   1.000
_cell.angle_alpha   90.00
_cell.angle_beta   90.00
_cell.angle_gamma   90.00
#
_symmetry.space_group_name_H-M   'P 1'
#
loop_
_entity.id
_entity.type
_entity.pdbx_description
1 polymer ?
#
loop_
_entity_poly.entity_id
_entity_poly.type
_entity_poly.pdbx_seq_one_letter_code
_entity_poly.pdbx_strand_id
1 'polypeptide(L)' 'MRKVLMEQVITKCLTGSDEPVKDVVHSFSELLPKGEKPWTKEEEEYIYNRLWEESLKLTDWIPVNCG' A
#
# COMPACT_ATOMS: atom_id res chain seq x y z
N MET A 1 4.38 16.55 -7.54
CA MET A 1 5.40 15.75 -6.82
C MET A 1 4.76 14.81 -5.82
N ARG A 2 3.91 15.30 -4.91
CA ARG A 2 3.27 14.50 -3.86
C ARG A 2 2.39 13.33 -4.36
N LYS A 3 1.58 13.55 -5.41
CA LYS A 3 0.80 12.48 -6.06
C LYS A 3 1.67 11.35 -6.63
N VAL A 4 2.83 11.68 -7.20
CA VAL A 4 3.78 10.68 -7.73
C VAL A 4 4.31 9.79 -6.61
N LEU A 5 4.57 10.38 -5.43
CA LEU A 5 5.01 9.64 -4.25
C LEU A 5 3.93 8.67 -3.74
N MET A 6 2.66 9.10 -3.74
CA MET A 6 1.53 8.23 -3.39
C MET A 6 1.40 7.04 -4.35
N GLU A 7 1.50 7.27 -5.66
CA GLU A 7 1.46 6.19 -6.66
C GLU A 7 2.65 5.21 -6.54
N GLN A 8 3.84 5.71 -6.18
CA GLN A 8 5.00 4.86 -5.91
C GLN A 8 4.80 3.98 -4.68
N VAL A 9 4.21 4.53 -3.62
CA VAL A 9 3.84 3.78 -2.41
C VAL A 9 2.80 2.71 -2.73
N ILE A 10 1.74 3.07 -3.47
CA ILE A 10 0.70 2.13 -3.91
C ILE A 10 1.33 0.99 -4.72
N THR A 11 2.21 1.31 -5.67
CA THR A 11 2.90 0.31 -6.49
C THR A 11 3.73 -0.64 -5.63
N LYS A 12 4.52 -0.13 -4.68
CA LYS A 12 5.31 -0.97 -3.76
C LYS A 12 4.45 -1.91 -2.92
N CYS A 13 3.30 -1.44 -2.45
CA CYS A 13 2.35 -2.25 -1.69
C CYS A 13 1.74 -3.36 -2.55
N LEU A 14 1.45 -3.10 -3.82
CA LEU A 14 0.82 -4.06 -4.73
C LEU A 14 1.80 -5.09 -5.31
N THR A 15 3.04 -4.68 -5.61
CA THR A 15 4.00 -5.58 -6.27
C THR A 15 4.65 -6.57 -5.30
N GLY A 16 4.47 -6.39 -3.99
CA GLY A 16 5.17 -7.13 -2.96
C GLY A 16 6.69 -6.85 -3.01
N SER A 17 7.27 -6.37 -1.92
CA SER A 17 8.70 -6.61 -1.75
C SER A 17 8.92 -8.13 -1.65
N ASP A 18 10.04 -8.65 -2.18
CA ASP A 18 10.47 -10.05 -2.00
C ASP A 18 10.59 -10.49 -0.52
N GLU A 19 10.47 -9.55 0.42
CA GLU A 19 10.30 -9.83 1.83
C GLU A 19 8.81 -9.82 2.18
N PRO A 20 8.29 -10.89 2.82
CA PRO A 20 6.92 -10.89 3.32
C PRO A 20 6.78 -9.67 4.23
N VAL A 21 5.82 -8.81 3.89
CA VAL A 21 5.32 -7.78 4.79
C VAL A 21 4.77 -8.56 5.99
N LYS A 22 5.62 -8.78 6.98
CA LYS A 22 5.25 -9.42 8.25
C LYS A 22 3.99 -8.71 8.72
N ASP A 23 3.01 -9.48 9.19
CA ASP A 23 1.68 -9.09 9.71
C ASP A 23 1.70 -7.93 10.71
N VAL A 24 2.14 -6.77 10.26
CA VAL A 24 2.36 -5.58 11.03
C VAL A 24 1.75 -4.50 10.17
N VAL A 25 0.78 -3.86 10.78
CA VAL A 25 0.10 -2.65 10.34
C VAL A 25 1.14 -1.54 10.19
N HIS A 26 1.98 -1.62 9.17
CA HIS A 26 2.98 -0.62 8.86
C HIS A 26 2.23 0.60 8.33
N SER A 27 2.36 1.74 9.02
CA SER A 27 1.79 2.99 8.53
C SER A 27 2.41 3.32 7.18
N PHE A 28 1.62 3.79 6.21
CA PHE A 28 2.15 4.29 4.92
C PHE A 28 3.24 5.35 5.09
N SER A 29 3.30 5.98 6.27
CA SER A 29 4.35 6.92 6.65
C SER A 29 5.76 6.30 6.69
N GLU A 30 5.89 4.99 6.88
CA GLU A 30 7.19 4.30 6.86
C GLU A 30 7.76 4.16 5.43
N LEU A 31 6.89 4.31 4.43
CA LEU A 31 7.28 4.27 3.02
C LEU A 31 7.70 5.64 2.48
N LEU A 32 7.57 6.69 3.31
CA LEU A 32 8.03 8.04 2.97
C LEU A 32 9.56 8.13 3.02
N PRO A 33 10.19 8.82 2.06
CA PRO A 33 11.58 9.22 2.16
C PRO A 33 11.86 10.01 3.46
N LYS A 34 13.04 9.82 4.04
CA LYS A 34 13.45 10.56 5.25
C LYS A 34 13.39 12.07 5.00
N GLY A 35 12.72 12.80 5.89
CA GLY A 35 12.56 14.24 5.82
C GLY A 35 11.30 14.72 5.11
N GLU A 36 10.52 13.81 4.50
CA GLU A 36 9.19 14.14 4.00
C GLU A 36 8.18 14.36 5.13
N LYS A 37 7.20 15.23 4.88
CA LYS A 37 6.10 15.43 5.81
C LYS A 37 5.24 14.15 5.86
N PRO A 38 4.70 13.79 7.04
CA PRO A 38 3.70 12.74 7.17
C PRO A 38 2.54 12.95 6.20
N TRP A 39 1.85 11.86 5.87
CA TRP A 39 0.64 11.95 5.05
C TRP A 39 -0.45 12.75 5.77
N THR A 40 -1.21 13.56 5.02
CA THR A 40 -2.47 14.10 5.55
C THR A 40 -3.54 13.01 5.53
N LYS A 41 -4.64 13.22 6.27
CA LYS A 41 -5.74 12.25 6.29
C LYS A 41 -6.33 12.00 4.89
N GLU A 42 -6.43 13.06 4.09
CA GLU A 42 -6.93 12.98 2.72
C GLU A 42 -5.97 12.19 1.81
N GLU A 43 -4.65 12.32 2.02
CA GLU A 43 -3.63 11.55 1.31
C GLU A 43 -3.67 10.07 1.71
N GLU A 44 -3.82 9.77 3.00
CA GLU A 44 -3.96 8.40 3.49
C GLU A 44 -5.22 7.72 2.96
N GLU A 45 -6.36 8.42 2.99
CA GLU A 45 -7.62 7.93 2.46
C GLU A 45 -7.54 7.66 0.95
N TYR A 46 -6.86 8.53 0.21
CA TYR A 46 -6.61 8.30 -1.21
C TYR A 46 -5.78 7.04 -1.47
N ILE A 47 -4.67 6.86 -0.75
CA ILE A 47 -3.80 5.69 -0.88
C ILE A 47 -4.59 4.42 -0.54
N TYR A 48 -5.36 4.43 0.55
CA TYR A 48 -6.17 3.31 0.98
C TYR A 48 -7.23 2.91 -0.06
N ASN A 49 -7.99 3.89 -0.55
CA ASN A 49 -9.03 3.64 -1.56
C ASN A 49 -8.44 3.09 -2.86
N ARG A 50 -7.30 3.61 -3.32
CA ARG A 50 -6.61 3.10 -4.50
C ARG A 50 -6.12 1.67 -4.29
N LEU A 51 -5.52 1.35 -3.14
CA LEU A 51 -5.09 -0.01 -2.83
C LEU A 51 -6.26 -0.99 -2.78
N TRP A 52 -7.39 -0.58 -2.21
CA TRP A 52 -8.62 -1.36 -2.19
C TRP A 52 -9.18 -1.60 -3.60
N GLU A 53 -9.22 -0.56 -4.44
CA GLU A 53 -9.64 -0.71 -5.85
C GLU A 53 -8.74 -1.67 -6.62
N GLU A 54 -7.41 -1.57 -6.45
CA GLU A 54 -6.48 -2.46 -7.13
C GLU A 54 -6.54 -3.89 -6.57
N SER A 55 -6.78 -4.07 -5.27
CA SER A 55 -6.97 -5.40 -4.67
C SER A 55 -8.25 -6.09 -5.14
N LEU A 56 -9.32 -5.33 -5.40
CA LEU A 56 -10.56 -5.85 -6.00
C LEU A 56 -10.36 -6.34 -7.44
N LYS A 57 -9.36 -5.81 -8.17
CA LYS A 57 -9.02 -6.27 -9.53
C LYS A 57 -8.15 -7.52 -9.53
N LEU A 58 -7.48 -7.84 -8.41
CA LEU A 58 -6.78 -9.10 -8.23
C LEU A 58 -7.84 -10.19 -8.03
N THR A 59 -8.33 -10.73 -9.15
CA THR A 59 -9.36 -11.79 -9.18
C THR A 59 -8.86 -13.14 -8.68
N ASP A 60 -7.55 -13.33 -8.60
CA ASP A 60 -6.94 -14.54 -8.05
C ASP A 60 -6.72 -14.38 -6.55
N TRP A 61 -7.81 -14.41 -5.79
CA TRP A 61 -7.73 -14.86 -4.41
C TRP A 61 -7.21 -16.30 -4.47
N ILE A 62 -5.94 -16.51 -4.14
CA ILE A 62 -5.42 -17.86 -3.91
C ILE A 62 -6.35 -18.44 -2.84
N PRO A 63 -7.11 -19.51 -3.14
CA PRO A 63 -8.01 -20.07 -2.15
C PRO A 63 -7.15 -20.47 -0.96
N VAL A 64 -7.37 -19.79 0.17
CA VAL A 64 -6.80 -20.21 1.44
C VAL A 64 -7.50 -21.53 1.73
N ASN A 65 -6.84 -22.62 1.34
CA ASN A 65 -7.30 -23.97 1.61
C ASN A 65 -7.12 -24.16 3.13
N CYS A 66 -8.10 -23.69 3.90
CA CYS A 66 -8.27 -24.04 5.29
C CYS A 66 -8.70 -25.51 5.31
N GLY A 67 -7.71 -26.40 5.21
CA GLY A 67 -7.87 -27.83 5.44
C GLY A 67 -8.30 -28.13 6.87
#